data_AF-A0A7S4JY26-F1
#
_entry.id   AF-A0A7S4JY26-F1
#
_cell.length_a   1.000
_cell.length_b   1.000
_cell.length_c   1.000
_cell.angle_alpha   90.00
_cell.angle_beta   90.00
_cell.angle_gamma   90.00
#
_symmetry.space_group_name_H-M   'P 1'
#
loop_
_entity.id
_entity.type
_entity.pdbx_description
1 polymer ?
#
loop_
_entity_poly.entity_id
_entity_poly.type
_entity_poly.pdbx_seq_one_letter_code
_entity_poly.pdbx_strand_id
1 'polypeptide(L)'
;PKAVDVFQRVWEVEEEDLVTSFDGFNAFRPWKYDSKWITHGGWWHVDQNAYQRPHRQGKCCYQGLVTFYDADETTGGFCCVPGSHKHHERLCETSKDREQPHDFLQVDDCEDGAGGVMGEIKERLLLCFKAGDMVIWDSRTIHCNSPALTFKEKEEEKEKE
;
A
#
# COMPACT_ATOMS: atom_id res chain seq x y z
N PRO A 1 -18.13 -4.54 -12.80
CA PRO A 1 -17.51 -4.84 -14.11
C PRO A 1 -16.06 -4.38 -14.20
N LYS A 2 -15.75 -3.07 -14.27
CA LYS A 2 -14.39 -2.61 -14.61
C LYS A 2 -13.25 -3.04 -13.68
N ALA A 3 -13.51 -3.17 -12.37
CA ALA A 3 -12.49 -3.62 -11.42
C ALA A 3 -12.14 -5.10 -11.60
N VAL A 4 -13.15 -5.93 -11.90
CA VAL A 4 -12.96 -7.37 -12.15
C VAL A 4 -12.09 -7.59 -13.39
N ASP A 5 -12.33 -6.83 -14.46
CA ASP A 5 -11.51 -6.87 -15.69
C ASP A 5 -10.01 -6.66 -15.42
N VAL A 6 -9.66 -5.80 -14.44
CA VAL A 6 -8.26 -5.57 -14.04
C VAL A 6 -7.68 -6.82 -13.39
N PHE A 7 -8.42 -7.46 -12.49
CA PHE A 7 -7.98 -8.70 -11.83
C PHE A 7 -7.85 -9.87 -12.81
N GLN A 8 -8.79 -10.03 -13.74
CA GLN A 8 -8.72 -11.04 -14.80
C GLN A 8 -7.43 -10.87 -15.61
N ARG A 9 -7.07 -9.64 -15.97
CA ARG A 9 -5.86 -9.35 -16.75
C ARG A 9 -4.56 -9.62 -16.01
N VAL A 10 -4.47 -9.30 -14.71
CA VAL A 10 -3.22 -9.54 -13.96
C VAL A 10 -3.03 -11.01 -13.57
N TRP A 11 -4.12 -11.76 -13.49
CA TRP A 11 -4.08 -13.20 -13.25
C TRP A 11 -4.06 -14.04 -14.52
N GLU A 12 -4.43 -13.45 -15.67
CA GLU A 12 -4.57 -14.13 -16.96
C GLU A 12 -5.61 -15.27 -16.90
N VAL A 13 -6.75 -15.01 -16.26
CA VAL A 13 -7.85 -15.97 -16.06
C VAL A 13 -9.21 -15.33 -16.35
N GLU A 14 -10.23 -16.16 -16.50
CA GLU A 14 -11.62 -15.71 -16.65
C GLU A 14 -12.23 -15.33 -15.29
N GLU A 15 -13.37 -14.62 -15.31
CA GLU A 15 -14.01 -14.11 -14.09
C GLU A 15 -14.42 -15.24 -13.14
N GLU A 16 -14.86 -16.37 -13.68
CA GLU A 16 -15.32 -17.53 -12.92
C GLU A 16 -14.18 -18.24 -12.16
N ASP A 17 -12.93 -18.03 -12.57
CA ASP A 17 -11.73 -18.57 -11.94
C ASP A 17 -11.19 -17.64 -10.83
N LEU A 18 -11.71 -16.41 -10.71
CA LEU A 18 -11.31 -15.46 -9.68
C LEU A 18 -12.04 -15.72 -8.37
N VAL A 19 -11.26 -15.91 -7.30
CA VAL A 19 -11.76 -15.81 -5.93
C VAL A 19 -11.45 -14.40 -5.42
N THR A 20 -12.49 -13.63 -5.09
CA THR A 20 -12.35 -12.25 -4.61
C THR A 20 -12.96 -12.08 -3.22
N SER A 21 -12.37 -11.19 -2.44
CA SER A 21 -12.91 -10.73 -1.16
C SER A 21 -12.96 -9.21 -1.18
N PHE A 22 -14.10 -8.64 -0.82
CA PHE A 22 -14.25 -7.20 -0.63
C PHE A 22 -13.99 -6.88 0.83
N ASP A 23 -13.01 -6.02 1.06
CA ASP A 23 -12.58 -5.67 2.41
C ASP A 23 -13.42 -4.49 2.94
N GLY A 24 -12.94 -3.26 2.82
CA GLY A 24 -13.63 -2.09 3.30
C GLY A 24 -13.20 -0.81 2.59
N PHE A 25 -13.41 0.32 3.27
CA PHE A 25 -12.99 1.63 2.80
C PHE A 25 -11.96 2.23 3.76
N ASN A 26 -11.02 2.98 3.22
CA ASN A 26 -10.08 3.81 3.97
C ASN A 26 -10.44 5.28 3.74
N ALA A 27 -10.50 6.07 4.81
CA ALA A 27 -10.77 7.49 4.74
C ALA A 27 -9.76 8.26 5.58
N PHE A 28 -9.09 9.23 4.97
CA PHE A 28 -8.21 10.15 5.69
C PHE A 28 -9.00 11.37 6.11
N ARG A 29 -8.80 11.78 7.36
CA ARG A 29 -9.42 12.98 7.87
C ARG A 29 -8.78 14.19 7.19
N PRO A 30 -9.55 15.26 6.93
CA PRO A 30 -9.02 16.41 6.20
C PRO A 30 -8.14 17.24 7.14
N TRP A 31 -6.87 16.85 7.25
CA TRP A 31 -5.88 17.40 8.18
C TRP A 31 -5.66 18.91 8.04
N LYS A 32 -6.03 19.50 6.90
CA LYS A 32 -6.03 20.96 6.67
C LYS A 32 -7.02 21.72 7.57
N TYR A 33 -8.00 21.04 8.18
CA TYR A 33 -8.91 21.63 9.18
C TYR A 33 -8.38 21.51 10.61
N ASP A 34 -7.65 20.44 10.92
CA ASP A 34 -6.99 20.21 12.20
C ASP A 34 -5.74 19.35 11.96
N SER A 35 -4.56 19.91 12.23
CA SER A 35 -3.28 19.26 11.95
C SER A 35 -3.07 17.97 12.73
N LYS A 36 -3.80 17.77 13.84
CA LYS A 36 -3.78 16.52 14.61
C LYS A 36 -4.43 15.36 13.85
N TRP A 37 -5.14 15.63 12.76
CA TRP A 37 -5.82 14.62 11.95
C TRP A 37 -4.94 14.09 10.81
N ILE A 38 -3.68 14.50 10.74
CA ILE A 38 -2.75 13.98 9.74
C ILE A 38 -2.62 12.45 9.87
N THR A 39 -2.68 11.76 8.73
CA THR A 39 -2.55 10.31 8.66
C THR A 39 -1.15 9.86 9.10
N HIS A 40 -1.04 8.70 9.75
CA HIS A 40 0.24 8.11 10.08
C HIS A 40 0.77 7.24 8.94
N GLY A 41 2.07 7.38 8.65
CA GLY A 41 2.80 6.51 7.73
C GLY A 41 3.98 5.81 8.41
N GLY A 42 4.87 5.21 7.62
CA GLY A 42 6.07 4.54 8.12
C GLY A 42 5.84 3.17 8.78
N TRP A 43 4.58 2.73 8.86
CA TRP A 43 4.21 1.37 9.28
C TRP A 43 4.28 0.43 8.08
N TRP A 44 5.48 0.28 7.52
CA TRP A 44 5.72 -0.57 6.37
C TRP A 44 5.37 -2.02 6.69
N HIS A 45 4.65 -2.66 5.77
CA HIS A 45 4.24 -4.04 5.93
C HIS A 45 4.04 -4.71 4.57
N VAL A 46 3.87 -6.03 4.62
CA VAL A 46 3.30 -6.84 3.54
C VAL A 46 2.08 -7.57 4.10
N ASP A 47 1.13 -7.94 3.23
CA ASP A 47 -0.12 -8.62 3.61
C ASP A 47 -0.12 -10.10 3.21
N GLN A 48 1.08 -10.68 3.14
CA GLN A 48 1.26 -12.10 2.92
C GLN A 48 2.42 -12.60 3.76
N ASN A 49 2.17 -13.52 4.68
CA ASN A 49 3.24 -14.15 5.44
C ASN A 49 3.56 -15.55 4.86
N ALA A 50 4.71 -15.69 4.20
CA ALA A 50 5.13 -16.94 3.56
C ALA A 50 5.38 -18.10 4.54
N TYR A 51 5.60 -17.82 5.83
CA TYR A 51 5.90 -18.84 6.85
C TYR A 51 4.66 -19.45 7.51
N GLN A 52 3.48 -18.87 7.30
CA GLN A 52 2.27 -19.33 7.96
C GLN A 52 1.84 -20.73 7.46
N ARG A 53 1.95 -20.98 6.15
CA ARG A 53 1.56 -22.23 5.47
C ARG A 53 2.35 -22.40 4.17
N PRO A 54 2.60 -23.64 3.69
CA PRO A 54 3.26 -23.87 2.40
C PRO A 54 2.60 -23.18 1.20
N HIS A 55 1.26 -23.05 1.20
CA HIS A 55 0.52 -22.40 0.11
C HIS A 55 0.59 -20.85 0.14
N ARG A 56 1.23 -20.25 1.15
CA ARG A 56 1.49 -18.81 1.22
C ARG A 56 2.85 -18.42 0.62
N GLN A 57 3.59 -19.38 0.07
CA GLN A 57 4.83 -19.13 -0.67
C GLN A 57 4.51 -18.73 -2.12
N GLY A 58 5.34 -17.89 -2.72
CA GLY A 58 5.11 -17.37 -4.07
C GLY A 58 3.96 -16.36 -4.14
N LYS A 59 3.43 -16.08 -5.33
CA LYS A 59 2.35 -15.11 -5.53
C LYS A 59 1.00 -15.73 -5.15
N CYS A 60 0.32 -15.19 -4.13
CA CYS A 60 -0.99 -15.69 -3.69
C CYS A 60 -2.15 -14.73 -3.98
N CYS A 61 -1.91 -13.42 -3.88
CA CYS A 61 -2.97 -12.43 -3.99
C CYS A 61 -2.48 -11.15 -4.69
N TYR A 62 -3.40 -10.49 -5.40
CA TYR A 62 -3.28 -9.09 -5.73
C TYR A 62 -4.29 -8.32 -4.88
N GLN A 63 -3.85 -7.23 -4.27
CA GLN A 63 -4.70 -6.28 -3.58
C GLN A 63 -4.94 -5.09 -4.48
N GLY A 64 -6.05 -4.38 -4.26
CA GLY A 64 -6.33 -3.17 -5.00
C GLY A 64 -7.30 -2.25 -4.28
N LEU A 65 -7.26 -0.97 -4.65
CA LEU A 65 -8.22 0.03 -4.21
C LEU A 65 -8.59 0.94 -5.37
N VAL A 66 -9.80 1.49 -5.31
CA VAL A 66 -10.28 2.55 -6.19
C VAL A 66 -10.35 3.82 -5.37
N THR A 67 -9.76 4.89 -5.88
CA THR A 67 -9.76 6.19 -5.19
C THR A 67 -11.08 6.92 -5.45
N PHE A 68 -11.69 7.50 -4.42
CA PHE A 68 -12.91 8.32 -4.57
C PHE A 68 -12.63 9.81 -4.69
N TYR A 69 -11.45 10.24 -4.27
CA TYR A 69 -10.98 11.61 -4.35
C TYR A 69 -9.58 11.63 -4.95
N ASP A 70 -9.19 12.79 -5.48
CA ASP A 70 -7.80 13.04 -5.85
C ASP A 70 -6.89 12.83 -4.63
N ALA A 71 -5.78 12.13 -4.85
CA ALA A 71 -4.75 11.93 -3.85
C ALA A 71 -3.41 12.37 -4.44
N ASP A 72 -2.69 13.22 -3.71
CA ASP A 72 -1.39 13.71 -4.10
C ASP A 72 -0.50 13.96 -2.87
N GLU A 73 0.68 14.54 -3.09
CA GLU A 73 1.60 14.93 -2.03
C GLU A 73 0.99 15.87 -0.96
N THR A 74 -0.13 16.54 -1.22
CA THR A 74 -0.79 17.44 -0.26
C THR A 74 -1.85 16.73 0.58
N THR A 75 -2.26 15.53 0.19
CA THR A 75 -3.22 14.69 0.94
C THR A 75 -2.54 13.49 1.59
N GLY A 76 -1.42 13.04 1.01
CA GLY A 76 -0.89 11.71 1.26
C GLY A 76 -1.70 10.65 0.51
N GLY A 77 -1.51 9.39 0.86
CA GLY A 77 -2.15 8.29 0.15
C GLY A 77 -1.47 6.95 0.35
N PHE A 78 -1.58 6.11 -0.67
CA PHE A 78 -0.89 4.82 -0.74
C PHE A 78 0.56 5.02 -1.15
N CYS A 79 1.48 4.43 -0.38
CA CYS A 79 2.90 4.46 -0.64
C CYS A 79 3.48 3.06 -0.66
N CYS A 80 4.42 2.78 -1.57
CA CYS A 80 5.01 1.46 -1.70
C CYS A 80 6.52 1.49 -1.98
N VAL A 81 7.14 0.32 -1.89
CA VAL A 81 8.55 0.08 -2.26
C VAL A 81 8.57 -0.72 -3.57
N PRO A 82 8.81 -0.07 -4.72
CA PRO A 82 8.79 -0.75 -6.01
C PRO A 82 9.75 -1.95 -6.05
N GLY A 83 9.26 -3.09 -6.56
CA GLY A 83 10.06 -4.31 -6.73
C GLY A 83 10.31 -5.13 -5.46
N SER A 84 9.88 -4.67 -4.28
CA SER A 84 10.18 -5.36 -3.01
C SER A 84 9.58 -6.77 -2.90
N HIS A 85 8.47 -7.05 -3.62
CA HIS A 85 7.84 -8.38 -3.68
C HIS A 85 8.78 -9.47 -4.19
N LYS A 86 9.83 -9.11 -4.94
CA LYS A 86 10.87 -10.04 -5.42
C LYS A 86 11.79 -10.54 -4.31
N HIS A 87 11.79 -9.85 -3.15
CA HIS A 87 12.61 -10.18 -1.98
C HIS A 87 11.76 -10.72 -0.82
N HIS A 88 10.50 -11.05 -1.09
CA HIS A 88 9.49 -11.39 -0.07
C HIS A 88 9.86 -12.57 0.80
N GLU A 89 10.35 -13.67 0.24
CA GLU A 89 10.74 -14.86 1.01
C GLU A 89 11.82 -14.52 2.04
N ARG A 90 12.88 -13.83 1.61
CA ARG A 90 13.96 -13.34 2.49
C ARG A 90 13.42 -12.37 3.54
N LEU A 91 12.53 -11.46 3.15
CA LEU A 91 11.90 -10.51 4.07
C LEU A 91 11.13 -11.25 5.17
N CYS A 92 10.32 -12.24 4.81
CA CYS A 92 9.60 -13.07 5.78
C CYS A 92 10.57 -13.88 6.67
N GLU A 93 11.64 -14.44 6.10
CA GLU A 93 12.61 -15.24 6.84
C GLU A 93 13.27 -14.46 7.99
N THR A 94 13.60 -13.20 7.72
CA THR A 94 14.26 -12.29 8.67
C THR A 94 13.31 -11.52 9.58
N SER A 95 11.99 -11.61 9.37
CA SER A 95 11.03 -10.87 10.17
C SER A 95 10.88 -11.47 11.57
N LYS A 96 10.79 -10.59 12.57
CA LYS A 96 10.48 -10.97 13.97
C LYS A 96 9.07 -11.55 14.11
N ASP A 97 8.17 -11.20 13.20
CA ASP A 97 6.77 -11.59 13.22
C ASP A 97 6.46 -12.80 12.32
N ARG A 98 7.48 -13.47 11.77
CA ARG A 98 7.28 -14.55 10.80
C ARG A 98 6.45 -15.73 11.33
N GLU A 99 6.51 -15.99 12.63
CA GLU A 99 5.80 -17.10 13.29
C GLU A 99 4.38 -16.70 13.75
N GLN A 100 3.99 -15.44 13.55
CA GLN A 100 2.66 -14.98 13.89
C GLN A 100 1.59 -15.64 12.99
N PRO A 101 0.40 -15.95 13.53
CA PRO A 101 -0.63 -16.69 12.80
C PRO A 101 -1.41 -15.82 11.79
N HIS A 102 -0.94 -14.61 11.47
CA HIS A 102 -1.60 -13.66 10.57
C HIS A 102 -0.70 -13.26 9.41
N ASP A 103 -1.32 -12.72 8.36
CA ASP A 103 -0.65 -12.37 7.10
C ASP A 103 0.03 -11.01 7.11
N PHE A 104 -0.48 -10.09 7.93
CA PHE A 104 0.15 -8.81 8.17
C PHE A 104 1.55 -9.03 8.75
N LEU A 105 2.57 -8.56 8.05
CA LEU A 105 3.94 -8.68 8.51
C LEU A 105 4.59 -7.30 8.48
N GLN A 106 4.83 -6.75 9.68
CA GLN A 106 5.50 -5.48 9.80
C GLN A 106 6.96 -5.58 9.35
N VAL A 107 7.42 -4.54 8.68
CA VAL A 107 8.77 -4.41 8.14
C VAL A 107 9.41 -3.19 8.77
N ASP A 108 10.51 -3.42 9.50
CA ASP A 108 11.28 -2.34 10.12
C ASP A 108 11.93 -1.46 9.03
N ASP A 109 11.72 -0.15 9.10
CA ASP A 109 12.42 0.83 8.25
C ASP A 109 13.80 1.13 8.85
N CYS A 110 14.72 0.17 8.73
CA CYS A 110 16.10 0.36 9.16
C CYS A 110 16.89 1.10 8.06
N GLU A 111 16.94 2.43 8.17
CA GLU A 111 17.75 3.28 7.29
C GLU A 111 19.25 2.95 7.37
N ASP A 112 19.66 2.38 8.51
CA ASP A 112 21.01 2.09 9.00
C ASP A 112 21.80 1.06 8.18
N GLY A 113 21.23 0.51 7.10
CA GLY A 113 21.95 -0.36 6.18
C GLY A 113 22.31 -1.73 6.73
N ALA A 114 21.64 -2.20 7.79
CA ALA A 114 21.87 -3.51 8.41
C ALA A 114 21.38 -4.72 7.57
N GLY A 115 21.34 -4.61 6.24
CA GLY A 115 21.14 -5.74 5.31
C GLY A 115 19.69 -6.16 5.03
N GLY A 116 18.70 -5.34 5.39
CA GLY A 116 17.28 -5.62 5.11
C GLY A 116 16.79 -5.07 3.76
N VAL A 117 15.65 -5.56 3.27
CA VAL A 117 15.05 -5.11 1.98
C VAL A 117 14.82 -3.60 1.93
N MET A 118 14.41 -2.99 3.05
CA MET A 118 14.23 -1.53 3.19
C MET A 118 15.56 -0.77 3.11
N GLY A 119 16.66 -1.41 3.50
CA GLY A 119 18.01 -0.86 3.35
C GLY A 119 18.53 -0.92 1.91
N GLU A 120 18.18 -1.97 1.17
CA GLU A 120 18.64 -2.21 -0.21
C GLU A 120 17.88 -1.41 -1.26
N ILE A 121 16.55 -1.40 -1.17
CA ILE A 121 15.71 -0.60 -2.04
C ILE A 121 15.49 0.71 -1.31
N LYS A 122 16.02 1.83 -1.84
CA LYS A 122 15.84 3.16 -1.23
C LYS A 122 14.63 3.91 -1.75
N GLU A 123 14.11 3.52 -2.90
CA GLU A 123 12.94 4.15 -3.49
C GLU A 123 11.69 3.87 -2.62
N ARG A 124 10.97 4.95 -2.30
CA ARG A 124 9.65 4.95 -1.66
C ARG A 124 8.75 5.80 -2.53
N LEU A 125 7.72 5.20 -3.11
CA LEU A 125 6.85 5.87 -4.07
C LEU A 125 5.50 6.16 -3.44
N LEU A 126 5.22 7.44 -3.16
CA LEU A 126 3.86 7.92 -2.94
C LEU A 126 3.16 7.98 -4.30
N LEU A 127 2.07 7.24 -4.46
CA LEU A 127 1.30 7.27 -5.69
C LEU A 127 0.29 8.42 -5.64
N CYS A 128 0.25 9.20 -6.72
CA CYS A 128 -0.75 10.22 -6.94
C CYS A 128 -1.86 9.66 -7.83
N PHE A 129 -3.11 9.93 -7.46
CA PHE A 129 -4.30 9.41 -8.11
C PHE A 129 -5.28 10.53 -8.42
N LYS A 130 -6.01 10.37 -9.51
CA LYS A 130 -7.26 11.09 -9.74
C LYS A 130 -8.44 10.25 -9.26
N ALA A 131 -9.51 10.92 -8.84
CA ALA A 131 -10.74 10.24 -8.46
C ALA A 131 -11.18 9.25 -9.54
N GLY A 132 -11.40 7.99 -9.16
CA GLY A 132 -11.74 6.87 -10.04
C GLY A 132 -10.55 6.02 -10.48
N ASP A 133 -9.31 6.45 -10.25
CA ASP A 133 -8.13 5.63 -10.52
C ASP A 133 -8.11 4.41 -9.60
N MET A 134 -7.68 3.29 -10.18
CA MET A 134 -7.48 2.03 -9.46
C MET A 134 -5.99 1.71 -9.41
N VAL A 135 -5.51 1.36 -8.22
CA VAL A 135 -4.18 0.77 -8.03
C VAL A 135 -4.33 -0.70 -7.66
N ILE A 136 -3.44 -1.52 -8.21
CA ILE A 136 -3.32 -2.95 -7.93
C ILE A 136 -1.87 -3.27 -7.60
N TRP A 137 -1.64 -4.08 -6.57
CA TRP A 137 -0.29 -4.49 -6.16
C TRP A 137 -0.29 -5.94 -5.69
N ASP A 138 0.85 -6.61 -5.84
CA ASP A 138 1.08 -7.95 -5.31
C ASP A 138 1.13 -7.86 -3.78
N SER A 139 0.42 -8.74 -3.05
CA SER A 139 0.33 -8.70 -1.57
C SER A 139 1.67 -8.81 -0.84
N ARG A 140 2.71 -9.22 -1.56
CA ARG A 140 4.11 -9.27 -1.09
C ARG A 140 4.86 -7.95 -1.20
N THR A 141 4.25 -6.93 -1.82
CA THR A 141 4.85 -5.61 -1.99
C THR A 141 4.79 -4.86 -0.67
N ILE A 142 5.92 -4.27 -0.27
CA ILE A 142 6.01 -3.48 0.95
C ILE A 142 5.27 -2.17 0.69
N HIS A 143 4.31 -1.86 1.55
CA HIS A 143 3.50 -0.66 1.42
C HIS A 143 3.05 -0.14 2.78
N CYS A 144 2.52 1.08 2.79
CA CYS A 144 1.82 1.68 3.92
C CYS A 144 1.00 2.90 3.46
N ASN A 145 0.28 3.52 4.38
CA ASN A 145 -0.23 4.87 4.17
C ASN A 145 0.93 5.87 4.27
N SER A 146 0.80 7.00 3.59
CA SER A 146 1.69 8.15 3.73
C SER A 146 0.89 9.39 4.15
N PRO A 147 1.41 10.23 5.08
CA PRO A 147 0.88 11.56 5.31
C PRO A 147 1.06 12.46 4.07
N ALA A 148 0.47 13.65 4.12
CA ALA A 148 0.86 14.70 3.19
C ALA A 148 2.36 15.00 3.34
N LEU A 149 3.07 15.09 2.22
CA LEU A 149 4.48 15.44 2.12
C LEU A 149 4.70 16.94 1.96
N THR A 150 3.73 17.65 1.37
CA THR A 150 3.79 19.09 1.16
C THR A 150 2.64 19.82 1.84
N PHE A 151 2.96 20.98 2.40
CA PHE A 151 1.97 21.93 2.89
C PHE A 151 1.62 22.88 1.75
N LYS A 152 0.40 22.79 1.21
CA LYS A 152 -0.18 23.94 0.50
C LYS A 152 -0.97 24.77 1.50
N GLU A 153 -0.53 26.00 1.71
CA GLU A 153 -1.35 27.02 2.37
C GLU A 153 -2.67 27.14 1.61
N LYS A 154 -3.78 27.35 2.33
CA LYS A 154 -5.08 27.57 1.70
C LYS A 154 -4.94 28.73 0.71
N GLU A 155 -5.16 28.49 -0.58
CA GLU A 155 -5.58 29.57 -1.46
C GLU A 155 -6.91 30.07 -0.89
N GLU A 156 -6.91 31.28 -0.32
CA GLU A 156 -8.14 31.96 0.05
C GLU A 156 -9.00 32.03 -1.22
N GLU A 157 -10.08 31.24 -1.26
CA GLU A 157 -11.20 31.52 -2.14
C GLU A 157 -11.70 32.92 -1.78
N LYS A 158 -11.17 33.92 -2.47
CA LYS A 158 -11.83 35.21 -2.62
C LYS A 158 -13.07 34.95 -3.45
N GLU A 159 -14.13 34.46 -2.79
CA GLU A 159 -15.49 34.68 -3.24
C GLU A 159 -15.64 36.19 -3.42
N LYS A 160 -15.68 36.60 -4.70
CA LYS A 160 -16.03 37.95 -5.09
C LYS A 160 -17.52 38.12 -4.78
N GLU A 161 -17.82 38.91 -3.74
CA GLU A 161 -19.08 39.66 -3.64
C GLU A 161 -19.29 40.55 -4.88
#